data_AF-A0A2B7ZTN4-F1
#
_entry.id   AF-A0A2B7ZTN4-F1
#
_cell.length_a   1.000
_cell.length_b   1.000
_cell.length_c   1.000
_cell.angle_alpha   90.00
_cell.angle_beta   90.00
_cell.angle_gamma   90.00
#
_symmetry.space_group_name_H-M   'P 1'
#
loop_
_entity.id
_entity.type
_entity.pdbx_description
1 polymer ?
#
loop_
_entity_poly.entity_id
_entity_poly.type
_entity_poly.pdbx_seq_one_letter_code
_entity_poly.pdbx_strand_id
1 'polypeptide(L)' 'MKRIDKLILQSFFGPFFLTFLVVTFIFLMIHLLKYFKDLIGKDLGWDVWAQLLGYFSVFMIPTAMPLAV' A
#
# COMPACT_ATOMS: atom_id res chain seq x y z
N MET A 1 26.26 0.02 -14.07
CA MET A 1 26.02 0.96 -12.96
C MET A 1 27.36 1.46 -12.45
N LYS A 2 27.56 2.77 -12.47
CA LYS A 2 28.71 3.40 -11.82
C LYS A 2 28.54 3.28 -10.30
N ARG A 3 29.65 3.40 -9.57
CA ARG A 3 29.66 3.30 -8.10
C ARG A 3 28.71 4.31 -7.44
N ILE A 4 28.57 5.49 -8.04
CA ILE A 4 27.69 6.57 -7.61
C ILE A 4 26.21 6.18 -7.77
N ASP A 5 25.81 5.60 -8.91
CA ASP A 5 24.43 5.15 -9.15
C ASP A 5 23.98 4.17 -8.05
N LYS A 6 24.88 3.26 -7.63
CA LYS A 6 24.60 2.28 -6.56
C LYS A 6 24.40 2.95 -5.20
N LEU A 7 25.20 3.98 -4.88
CA LEU A 7 25.09 4.72 -3.62
C LEU A 7 23.79 5.55 -3.57
N ILE A 8 23.41 6.17 -4.68
CA ILE A 8 22.16 6.94 -4.77
C ILE A 8 20.95 6.01 -4.59
N LEU A 9 20.93 4.86 -5.27
CA LEU A 9 19.85 3.89 -5.12
C LEU A 9 19.73 3.43 -3.66
N GLN A 10 20.85 3.12 -3.01
CA GLN A 10 20.87 2.66 -1.63
C GLN A 10 20.33 3.70 -0.65
N SER A 11 20.67 4.98 -0.85
CA SER A 11 20.16 6.08 -0.03
C SER A 11 18.68 6.39 -0.28
N PHE A 12 18.19 6.16 -1.49
CA PHE A 12 16.78 6.38 -1.86
C PHE A 12 15.84 5.29 -1.34
N PHE A 13 16.27 4.03 -1.39
CA PHE A 13 15.42 2.88 -1.07
C PHE A 13 14.84 2.90 0.35
N GLY A 14 15.61 3.37 1.34
CA GLY A 14 15.15 3.43 2.73
C GLY A 14 13.96 4.38 2.93
N PRO A 15 14.13 5.69 2.64
CA PRO A 15 13.05 6.68 2.69
C PRO A 15 11.86 6.31 1.81
N PHE A 16 12.10 5.88 0.57
CA PHE A 16 11.06 5.47 -0.38
C PHE A 16 10.17 4.35 0.18
N PHE A 17 10.76 3.31 0.79
CA PHE A 17 9.96 2.20 1.30
C PHE A 17 9.09 2.62 2.50
N LEU A 18 9.59 3.55 3.32
CA LEU A 18 8.84 4.09 4.45
C LEU A 18 7.66 4.93 3.98
N THR A 19 7.88 5.88 3.07
CA THR A 19 6.81 6.70 2.48
C THR A 19 5.81 5.85 1.70
N PHE A 20 6.28 4.87 0.93
CA PHE A 20 5.44 3.93 0.19
C PHE A 20 4.49 3.14 1.11
N LEU A 21 5.00 2.60 2.22
CA LEU A 21 4.17 1.86 3.18
C LEU A 21 3.14 2.77 3.85
N VAL A 22 3.53 4.00 4.22
CA VAL A 22 2.61 4.97 4.83
C VAL A 22 1.49 5.35 3.87
N VAL A 23 1.82 5.71 2.62
CA VAL A 23 0.81 6.08 1.61
C VAL A 23 -0.11 4.91 1.28
N THR A 24 0.44 3.70 1.10
CA THR A 24 -0.34 2.48 0.84
C THR A 24 -1.32 2.20 1.99
N PHE A 25 -0.88 2.36 3.24
CA PHE A 25 -1.73 2.20 4.42
C PHE A 25 -2.86 3.24 4.47
N ILE A 26 -2.56 4.50 4.20
CA ILE A 26 -3.56 5.58 4.15
C ILE A 26 -4.60 5.28 3.07
N PHE A 27 -4.17 4.88 1.88
CA PHE A 27 -5.07 4.52 0.77
C PHE A 27 -5.93 3.31 1.13
N LEU A 28 -5.35 2.30 1.77
CA LEU A 28 -6.10 1.12 2.22
C LEU A 28 -7.23 1.53 3.18
N MET A 29 -6.94 2.40 4.14
CA MET A 29 -7.93 2.90 5.10
C MET A 29 -9.05 3.70 4.43
N ILE A 30 -8.71 4.65 3.55
CA ILE A 30 -9.71 5.44 2.82
C ILE A 30 -10.59 4.53 1.94
N HIS A 31 -10.01 3.49 1.34
CA HIS A 31 -10.75 2.54 0.51
C HIS A 31 -11.67 1.63 1.34
N LEU A 32 -11.20 1.14 2.49
CA LEU A 32 -12.05 0.38 3.42
C LEU A 32 -13.23 1.22 3.91
N LEU A 33 -13.00 2.50 4.23
CA LEU A 33 -14.06 3.42 4.62
C LEU A 33 -15.07 3.67 3.48
N LYS A 34 -14.59 3.75 2.24
CA LYS A 34 -15.45 3.90 1.06
C LYS A 34 -16.40 2.72 0.89
N TYR A 35 -15.92 1.49 1.09
CA TYR A 35 -16.72 0.27 0.99
C TYR A 35 -17.30 -0.19 2.33
N PHE A 36 -17.20 0.64 3.38
CA PHE A 36 -17.57 0.26 4.74
C PHE A 36 -19.01 -0.25 4.83
N LYS A 37 -19.95 0.46 4.19
CA LYS A 37 -21.36 0.06 4.16
C LYS A 37 -21.60 -1.28 3.46
N ASP A 38 -20.77 -1.62 2.49
CA ASP A 38 -20.89 -2.86 1.72
C ASP A 38 -20.20 -4.03 2.40
N LEU A 39 -19.25 -3.77 3.31
CA LEU A 39 -18.48 -4.78 4.03
C LEU A 39 -19.08 -5.11 5.40
N ILE A 40 -19.70 -4.14 6.06
CA ILE A 40 -20.31 -4.34 7.38
C ILE A 40 -21.61 -5.12 7.29
N GLY A 41 -21.83 -5.97 8.29
CA GLY A 41 -23.06 -6.77 8.41
C GLY A 41 -23.14 -7.95 7.43
N LYS A 42 -22.05 -8.28 6.72
CA LYS A 42 -22.00 -9.39 5.75
C LYS A 42 -21.46 -10.72 6.29
N ASP A 43 -21.37 -10.91 7.61
CA ASP A 43 -20.83 -12.13 8.25
C ASP A 43 -19.56 -12.68 7.55
N LEU A 44 -18.67 -11.76 7.18
CA LEU A 44 -17.42 -12.08 6.47
C LEU A 44 -16.46 -12.78 7.42
N GLY A 45 -16.01 -13.98 7.06
CA GLY A 45 -14.97 -14.72 7.77
C GLY A 45 -13.60 -14.04 7.69
N TRP A 46 -12.71 -14.35 8.63
CA TRP A 46 -11.35 -13.80 8.70
C TRP A 46 -10.53 -14.03 7.44
N ASP A 47 -10.70 -15.18 6.77
CA ASP A 47 -10.00 -15.50 5.52
C ASP A 47 -10.38 -14.53 4.39
N VAL A 48 -11.67 -14.17 4.32
CA VAL A 48 -12.19 -13.24 3.32
C VAL A 48 -11.66 -11.83 3.59
N TRP A 49 -11.61 -11.41 4.86
CA TRP A 49 -11.00 -10.15 5.25
C TRP A 49 -9.53 -10.07 4.85
N ALA A 50 -8.74 -11.12 5.09
CA ALA A 50 -7.33 -11.17 4.72
C ALA A 50 -7.15 -11.07 3.19
N GLN A 51 -7.96 -11.78 2.41
CA GLN A 51 -7.94 -11.69 0.94
C GLN A 51 -8.32 -10.29 0.47
N LEU A 52 -9.36 -9.69 1.04
CA LEU A 52 -9.83 -8.35 0.66
C LEU A 52 -8.78 -7.27 0.95
N LEU A 53 -8.16 -7.31 2.14
CA LEU A 53 -7.06 -6.42 2.51
C LEU A 53 -5.86 -6.61 1.58
N GLY A 54 -5.52 -7.85 1.23
CA GLY A 54 -4.45 -8.17 0.29
C GLY A 54 -4.71 -7.61 -1.10
N TYR A 55 -5.90 -7.86 -1.67
CA TYR A 55 -6.27 -7.36 -2.99
C TYR A 55 -6.28 -5.83 -3.05
N PHE A 56 -6.85 -5.17 -2.04
CA PHE A 56 -6.87 -3.71 -1.97
C PHE A 56 -5.47 -3.12 -1.85
N SER A 57 -4.60 -3.73 -1.03
CA SER A 57 -3.21 -3.28 -0.90
C SER A 57 -2.46 -3.37 -2.22
N VAL A 58 -2.59 -4.48 -2.97
CA VAL A 58 -1.94 -4.66 -4.28
C VAL A 58 -2.50 -3.69 -5.32
N PHE A 59 -3.82 -3.50 -5.33
CA PHE A 59 -4.48 -2.58 -6.25
C PHE A 59 -4.02 -1.13 -6.11
N MET A 60 -3.61 -0.73 -4.90
CA MET A 60 -3.14 0.64 -4.61
C MET A 60 -1.66 0.86 -4.91
N ILE A 61 -0.88 -0.17 -5.22
CA ILE A 61 0.55 -0.04 -5.50
C ILE A 61 0.83 0.97 -6.64
N PRO A 62 0.14 0.94 -7.79
CA PRO A 62 0.42 1.88 -8.88
C PRO A 62 0.12 3.33 -8.54
N THR A 63 -0.84 3.59 -7.64
CA THR A 63 -1.19 4.96 -7.21
C THR A 63 -0.32 5.42 -6.06
N ALA A 64 0.11 4.53 -5.17
CA ALA A 64 1.01 4.83 -4.05
C ALA A 64 2.47 5.03 -4.52
N MET A 65 2.92 4.28 -5.53
CA MET A 65 4.30 4.32 -6.06
C MET A 65 4.78 5.72 -6.49
N PRO A 66 4.03 6.54 -7.25
CA PRO A 66 4.45 7.90 -7.60
C PRO A 66 4.38 8.90 -6.43
N LEU A 67 3.57 8.62 -5.42
CA LEU A 67 3.43 9.46 -4.22
C LEU A 67 4.47 9.13 -3.13
N ALA A 68 5.18 8.01 -3.29
CA ALA A 68 6.16 7.52 -2.33
C ALA A 68 7.54 8.17 -2.47
N VAL A 69 7.66 9.33 -3.12
CA VAL A 69 8.94 10.00 -3.43
C VAL A 69 9.16 11.23 -2.57
#